data_AF-A0A929JQC6-F1
#
_entry.id   AF-A0A929JQC6-F1
#
_cell.length_a   1.000
_cell.length_b   1.000
_cell.length_c   1.000
_cell.angle_alpha   90.00
_cell.angle_beta   90.00
_cell.angle_gamma   90.00
#
_symmetry.space_group_name_H-M   'P 1'
#
loop_
_entity.id
_entity.type
_entity.pdbx_description
1 polymer ?
#
loop_
_entity_poly.entity_id
_entity_poly.type
_entity_poly.pdbx_seq_one_letter_code
_entity_poly.pdbx_strand_id
1 'polypeptide(L)'
;MTDEKQPFLAHLDELRKRLIVCAIAVGAGFAISYIFSKHLFSYLILPLTKVLPDESTLIFTSLPEMFIAYIKVALIAGIILALPVIFYELWMFVAPALYRREKGYVVPFVVFSTILFVVGSLFGYFVVFPYGFKFFIGFATEDIQALPSVKQYFSFAIRLLLAFGLVFEMPVAVLFLTKIGLITPESMKKYRKFAILGSFVLSAILTPPDVATQLMMALPIITLYELSILLSRGVYRKKQKDSHAAGS
;
A
#
# COMPACT_ATOMS: atom_id res chain seq x y z
N MET A 1 -17.85 20.24 33.15
CA MET A 1 -17.86 18.99 32.35
C MET A 1 -18.40 19.26 30.93
N THR A 2 -17.85 20.23 30.17
CA THR A 2 -18.40 20.58 28.84
C THR A 2 -17.41 21.07 27.79
N ASP A 3 -16.13 21.29 28.10
CA ASP A 3 -15.18 21.85 27.12
C ASP A 3 -14.45 20.79 26.27
N GLU A 4 -14.31 19.55 26.77
CA GLU A 4 -13.66 18.47 26.00
C GLU A 4 -14.56 17.78 24.96
N LYS A 5 -15.90 17.84 25.07
CA LYS A 5 -16.79 17.17 24.10
C LYS A 5 -16.85 17.88 22.74
N GLN A 6 -16.64 19.19 22.70
CA GLN A 6 -16.64 19.97 21.46
C GLN A 6 -15.47 19.64 20.50
N PRO A 7 -14.21 19.46 20.94
CA PRO A 7 -13.11 19.10 20.04
C PRO A 7 -13.23 17.69 19.44
N PHE A 8 -13.71 16.69 20.18
CA PHE A 8 -13.91 15.34 19.62
C PHE A 8 -15.03 15.28 18.59
N LEU A 9 -16.18 15.91 18.87
CA LEU A 9 -17.29 15.95 17.91
C LEU A 9 -16.91 16.72 16.65
N ALA A 10 -16.18 17.83 16.78
CA ALA A 10 -15.67 18.58 15.64
C ALA A 10 -14.67 17.76 14.79
N HIS A 11 -13.81 16.96 15.42
CA HIS A 11 -12.87 16.10 14.70
C HIS A 11 -13.57 14.95 13.94
N LEU A 12 -14.65 14.39 14.51
CA LEU A 12 -15.49 13.40 13.82
C LEU A 12 -16.24 13.99 12.63
N ASP A 13 -16.75 15.22 12.75
CA ASP A 13 -17.39 15.92 11.64
C ASP A 13 -16.41 16.23 10.51
N GLU A 14 -15.16 16.56 10.86
CA GLU A 14 -14.09 16.72 9.89
C GLU A 14 -13.78 15.40 9.17
N LEU A 15 -13.59 14.31 9.92
CA LEU A 15 -13.35 12.98 9.35
C LEU A 15 -14.47 12.59 8.37
N ARG A 16 -15.73 12.82 8.74
CA ARG A 16 -16.88 12.52 7.89
C ARG A 16 -16.84 13.28 6.57
N LYS A 17 -16.60 14.58 6.61
CA LYS A 17 -16.52 15.42 5.40
C LYS A 17 -15.42 14.93 4.47
N ARG A 18 -14.24 14.64 5.02
CA ARG A 18 -13.09 14.14 4.26
C ARG A 18 -13.35 12.77 3.65
N LEU A 19 -13.99 11.87 4.41
CA LEU A 19 -14.37 10.55 3.92
C LEU A 19 -15.35 10.61 2.75
N ILE A 20 -16.30 11.56 2.78
CA ILE A 20 -17.22 11.80 1.66
C ILE A 20 -16.46 12.26 0.41
N VAL A 21 -15.50 13.19 0.55
CA VAL A 21 -14.66 13.64 -0.57
C VAL A 21 -13.85 12.47 -1.15
N CYS A 22 -13.23 11.65 -0.31
CA CYS A 22 -12.54 10.43 -0.75
C CYS A 22 -13.48 9.47 -1.47
N ALA A 23 -14.70 9.26 -0.96
CA ALA A 23 -15.68 8.38 -1.59
C ALA A 23 -16.12 8.89 -2.96
N ILE A 24 -16.34 10.21 -3.11
CA ILE A 24 -16.66 10.83 -4.40
C ILE A 24 -15.48 10.68 -5.37
N ALA A 25 -14.25 10.92 -4.92
CA ALA A 25 -13.06 10.78 -5.76
C ALA A 25 -12.86 9.33 -6.23
N VAL A 26 -13.04 8.34 -5.34
CA VAL A 26 -13.00 6.92 -5.70
C VAL A 26 -14.14 6.56 -6.65
N GLY A 27 -15.36 7.09 -6.44
CA GLY A 27 -16.50 6.87 -7.33
C GLY A 27 -16.25 7.41 -8.74
N ALA A 28 -15.70 8.63 -8.86
CA ALA A 28 -15.31 9.22 -10.13
C ALA A 28 -14.18 8.42 -10.80
N GLY A 29 -13.14 8.05 -10.04
CA GLY A 29 -12.04 7.21 -10.52
C GLY A 29 -12.52 5.83 -10.99
N PHE A 30 -13.48 5.23 -10.28
CA PHE A 30 -14.12 3.96 -10.66
C PHE A 30 -14.89 4.10 -11.97
N ALA A 31 -15.72 5.13 -12.12
CA ALA A 31 -16.48 5.36 -13.35
C ALA A 31 -15.56 5.49 -14.57
N ILE A 32 -14.47 6.23 -14.44
CA ILE A 32 -13.44 6.37 -15.49
C ILE A 32 -12.77 5.01 -15.76
N SER A 33 -12.32 4.32 -14.71
CA SER A 33 -11.60 3.04 -14.82
C SER A 33 -12.46 1.91 -15.36
N TYR A 34 -13.78 1.95 -15.11
CA TYR A 34 -14.73 0.94 -15.58
C TYR A 34 -14.80 0.88 -17.10
N ILE A 35 -14.71 2.04 -17.77
CA ILE A 35 -14.66 2.14 -19.24
C ILE A 35 -13.47 1.36 -19.80
N PHE A 36 -12.34 1.36 -19.09
CA PHE A 36 -11.10 0.68 -19.47
C PHE A 36 -10.89 -0.67 -18.79
N SER A 37 -11.90 -1.19 -18.08
CA SER A 37 -11.78 -2.40 -17.23
C SER A 37 -11.23 -3.62 -17.97
N LYS A 38 -11.62 -3.84 -19.23
CA LYS A 38 -11.10 -4.93 -20.07
C LYS A 38 -9.60 -4.81 -20.36
N HIS A 39 -9.12 -3.60 -20.62
CA HIS A 39 -7.70 -3.33 -20.87
C HIS A 39 -6.90 -3.44 -19.58
N LEU A 40 -7.41 -2.89 -18.48
CA LEU A 40 -6.78 -3.03 -17.17
C LEU A 40 -6.67 -4.51 -16.75
N PHE A 41 -7.69 -5.31 -17.07
CA PHE A 41 -7.68 -6.74 -16.85
C PHE A 41 -6.59 -7.45 -17.68
N SER A 42 -6.48 -7.14 -18.98
CA SER A 42 -5.47 -7.77 -19.85
C SER A 42 -4.05 -7.41 -19.40
N TYR A 43 -3.82 -6.17 -18.97
CA TYR A 43 -2.55 -5.80 -18.34
C TYR A 43 -2.32 -6.55 -17.05
N LEU A 44 -3.34 -6.70 -16.20
CA LEU A 44 -3.14 -7.38 -14.93
C LEU A 44 -2.69 -8.83 -15.14
N ILE A 45 -3.29 -9.60 -16.05
CA ILE A 45 -2.96 -11.02 -16.29
C ILE A 45 -1.62 -11.27 -16.99
N LEU A 46 -1.03 -10.26 -17.65
CA LEU A 46 0.20 -10.38 -18.44
C LEU A 46 1.38 -11.09 -17.75
N PRO A 47 1.74 -10.79 -16.48
CA PRO A 47 2.83 -11.47 -15.79
C PRO A 47 2.54 -12.94 -15.52
N LEU A 48 1.27 -13.33 -15.44
CA LEU A 48 0.91 -14.73 -15.28
C LEU A 48 1.00 -15.48 -16.62
N THR A 49 0.47 -14.90 -17.71
CA THR A 49 0.51 -15.54 -19.04
C THR A 49 1.92 -15.71 -19.58
N LYS A 50 2.89 -14.88 -19.15
CA LYS A 50 4.31 -15.03 -19.52
C LYS A 50 5.03 -16.21 -18.85
N VAL A 51 4.49 -16.74 -17.75
CA VAL A 51 5.13 -17.83 -16.97
C VAL A 51 4.39 -19.16 -17.18
N LEU A 52 3.14 -19.09 -17.62
CA LEU A 52 2.32 -20.22 -18.00
C LEU A 52 2.82 -20.90 -19.28
N PRO A 53 2.83 -22.25 -19.35
CA PRO A 53 3.09 -22.98 -20.60
C PRO A 53 2.09 -22.58 -21.71
N ASP A 54 2.52 -22.62 -22.98
CA ASP A 54 1.75 -22.12 -24.14
C ASP A 54 0.35 -22.76 -24.30
N GLU A 55 0.10 -23.92 -23.68
CA GLU A 55 -1.17 -24.66 -23.73
C GLU A 55 -2.11 -24.39 -22.54
N SER A 56 -1.64 -23.66 -21.52
CA SER A 56 -2.41 -23.45 -20.30
C SER A 56 -3.36 -22.25 -20.40
N THR A 57 -4.64 -22.49 -20.14
CA THR A 57 -5.70 -21.48 -20.24
C THR A 57 -6.20 -21.07 -18.85
N LEU A 58 -6.54 -19.79 -18.70
CA LEU A 58 -7.18 -19.26 -17.49
C LEU A 58 -8.64 -19.71 -17.45
N ILE A 59 -9.01 -20.45 -16.40
CA ILE A 59 -10.37 -20.97 -16.23
C ILE A 59 -11.20 -20.07 -15.32
N PHE A 60 -12.50 -19.99 -15.62
CA PHE A 60 -13.51 -19.42 -14.73
C PHE A 60 -14.23 -20.57 -14.03
N THR A 61 -14.30 -20.49 -12.72
CA THR A 61 -14.99 -21.46 -11.86
C THR A 61 -16.47 -21.16 -11.69
N SER A 62 -16.91 -19.94 -12.05
CA SER A 62 -18.30 -19.51 -11.92
C SER A 62 -18.73 -18.54 -13.03
N LEU A 63 -20.00 -18.58 -13.40
CA LEU A 63 -20.57 -17.74 -14.46
C LEU A 63 -20.39 -16.22 -14.25
N PRO A 64 -20.62 -15.64 -13.05
CA PRO A 64 -20.46 -14.21 -12.83
C PRO A 64 -18.99 -13.79 -12.58
N GLU A 65 -18.03 -14.71 -12.62
CA GLU A 65 -16.65 -14.47 -12.20
C GLU A 65 -15.98 -13.33 -12.96
N MET A 66 -16.16 -13.31 -14.28
CA MET A 66 -15.58 -12.27 -15.13
C MET A 66 -16.19 -10.90 -14.90
N PHE A 67 -17.50 -10.85 -14.68
CA PHE A 67 -18.19 -9.60 -14.36
C PHE A 67 -17.66 -9.01 -13.05
N ILE A 68 -17.53 -9.85 -12.01
CA ILE A 68 -16.96 -9.41 -10.72
C ILE A 68 -15.49 -9.04 -10.86
N ALA A 69 -14.71 -9.75 -11.68
CA ALA A 69 -13.31 -9.42 -11.93
C ALA A 69 -13.17 -8.02 -12.54
N TYR A 70 -13.95 -7.69 -13.57
CA TYR A 70 -13.91 -6.36 -14.19
C TYR A 70 -14.29 -5.23 -13.23
N ILE A 71 -15.33 -5.43 -12.41
CA ILE A 71 -15.71 -4.45 -11.38
C ILE A 71 -14.58 -4.26 -10.37
N LYS A 72 -13.99 -5.35 -9.88
CA LYS A 72 -12.88 -5.28 -8.92
C LYS A 72 -11.67 -4.56 -9.50
N VAL A 73 -11.26 -4.90 -10.71
CA VAL A 73 -10.13 -4.25 -11.40
C VAL A 73 -10.40 -2.76 -11.58
N ALA A 74 -11.59 -2.39 -12.04
CA ALA A 74 -11.98 -0.99 -12.19
C ALA A 74 -12.00 -0.25 -10.84
N LEU A 75 -12.46 -0.89 -9.76
CA LEU A 75 -12.49 -0.29 -8.43
C LEU A 75 -11.08 -0.02 -7.92
N ILE A 76 -10.17 -0.98 -8.05
CA ILE A 76 -8.77 -0.80 -7.62
C ILE A 76 -8.06 0.25 -8.44
N ALA A 77 -8.19 0.22 -9.76
CA ALA A 77 -7.65 1.26 -10.63
C ALA A 77 -8.24 2.64 -10.30
N GLY A 78 -9.54 2.70 -10.00
CA GLY A 78 -10.21 3.92 -9.55
C GLY A 78 -9.67 4.45 -8.22
N ILE A 79 -9.38 3.56 -7.26
CA ILE A 79 -8.71 3.93 -6.01
C ILE A 79 -7.31 4.47 -6.29
N ILE A 80 -6.54 3.82 -7.17
CA ILE A 80 -5.20 4.28 -7.56
C ILE A 80 -5.25 5.69 -8.17
N LEU A 81 -6.21 5.94 -9.07
CA LEU A 81 -6.42 7.28 -9.63
C LEU A 81 -6.84 8.31 -8.58
N ALA A 82 -7.59 7.89 -7.56
CA ALA A 82 -8.02 8.75 -6.46
C ALA A 82 -6.96 8.98 -5.37
N LEU A 83 -5.81 8.28 -5.40
CA LEU A 83 -4.75 8.38 -4.39
C LEU A 83 -4.28 9.81 -4.07
N PRO A 84 -4.07 10.71 -5.05
CA PRO A 84 -3.67 12.08 -4.75
C PRO A 84 -4.68 12.79 -3.84
N VAL A 85 -5.98 12.56 -4.08
CA VAL A 85 -7.06 13.13 -3.28
C VAL A 85 -7.14 12.44 -1.92
N ILE A 86 -7.06 11.11 -1.88
CA ILE A 86 -7.10 10.32 -0.64
C ILE A 86 -5.96 10.74 0.30
N PHE A 87 -4.73 10.83 -0.22
CA PHE A 87 -3.59 11.25 0.59
C PHE A 87 -3.68 12.72 0.98
N TYR A 88 -4.19 13.60 0.12
CA TYR A 88 -4.42 14.99 0.49
C TYR A 88 -5.37 15.13 1.67
N GLU A 89 -6.50 14.44 1.62
CA GLU A 89 -7.48 14.45 2.69
C GLU A 89 -6.94 13.79 3.97
N LEU A 90 -6.22 12.67 3.83
CA LEU A 90 -5.57 11.98 4.95
C LEU A 90 -4.55 12.88 5.64
N TRP A 91 -3.64 13.48 4.88
CA TRP A 91 -2.60 14.35 5.44
C TRP A 91 -3.18 15.64 5.98
N MET A 92 -4.21 16.21 5.36
CA MET A 92 -4.85 17.42 5.87
C MET A 92 -5.67 17.14 7.14
N PHE A 93 -6.19 15.93 7.33
CA PHE A 93 -6.80 15.47 8.59
C PHE A 93 -5.78 15.32 9.72
N VAL A 94 -4.57 14.86 9.40
CA VAL A 94 -3.49 14.65 10.39
C VAL A 94 -2.67 15.93 10.64
N ALA A 95 -2.59 16.83 9.65
CA ALA A 95 -1.90 18.11 9.71
C ALA A 95 -2.31 19.09 10.83
N PRO A 96 -3.51 19.05 11.46
CA PRO A 96 -3.80 19.89 12.62
C PRO A 96 -2.88 19.59 13.81
N ALA A 97 -2.28 18.39 13.87
CA ALA A 97 -1.22 18.05 14.83
C ALA A 97 0.14 18.71 14.51
N LEU A 98 0.29 19.26 13.30
CA LEU A 98 1.46 20.00 12.85
C LEU A 98 1.23 21.49 13.13
N TYR A 99 2.22 22.18 13.72
CA TYR A 99 2.13 23.62 14.04
C TYR A 99 1.63 24.42 12.82
N ARG A 100 0.75 25.41 13.05
CA ARG A 100 0.11 26.28 12.03
C ARG A 100 1.05 26.84 10.93
N ARG A 101 2.36 26.88 11.17
CA ARG A 101 3.41 27.31 10.21
C ARG A 101 3.86 26.23 9.21
N GLU A 102 3.43 24.97 9.36
CA GLU A 102 3.93 23.84 8.57
C GLU A 102 2.92 23.24 7.58
N LYS A 103 1.75 23.86 7.39
CA LYS A 103 0.74 23.39 6.42
C LYS A 103 1.28 23.24 4.98
N GLY A 104 2.33 23.99 4.62
CA GLY A 104 3.01 23.88 3.32
C GLY A 104 3.69 22.53 3.08
N TYR A 105 3.94 21.72 4.12
CA TYR A 105 4.52 20.39 3.97
C TYR A 105 3.51 19.32 3.52
N VAL A 106 2.20 19.58 3.62
CA VAL A 106 1.17 18.61 3.20
C VAL A 106 1.31 18.26 1.72
N VAL A 107 1.51 19.26 0.85
CA VAL A 107 1.63 19.06 -0.60
C VAL A 107 2.79 18.13 -0.97
N PRO A 108 4.05 18.35 -0.52
CA PRO A 108 5.12 17.41 -0.82
C PRO A 108 4.87 16.03 -0.21
N PHE A 109 4.31 15.93 1.00
CA PHE A 109 3.93 14.62 1.58
C PHE A 109 2.93 13.86 0.70
N VAL A 110 1.91 14.54 0.18
CA VAL A 110 0.93 13.95 -0.74
C VAL A 110 1.59 13.47 -2.01
N VAL A 111 2.43 14.29 -2.64
CA VAL A 111 3.12 13.92 -3.89
C VAL A 111 4.04 12.72 -3.66
N PHE A 112 4.84 12.72 -2.59
CA PHE A 112 5.70 11.60 -2.25
C PHE A 112 4.90 10.33 -1.94
N SER A 113 3.83 10.43 -1.15
CA SER A 113 2.92 9.29 -0.89
C SER A 113 2.32 8.75 -2.19
N THR A 114 1.74 9.59 -3.05
CA THR A 114 1.20 9.10 -4.33
C THR A 114 2.25 8.37 -5.16
N ILE A 115 3.46 8.94 -5.27
CA ILE A 115 4.55 8.31 -6.02
C ILE A 115 4.98 7.00 -5.38
N LEU A 116 5.20 6.97 -4.06
CA LEU A 116 5.66 5.76 -3.36
C LEU A 116 4.62 4.66 -3.41
N PHE A 117 3.32 4.96 -3.26
CA PHE A 117 2.27 3.98 -3.44
C PHE A 117 2.31 3.37 -4.84
N VAL A 118 2.39 4.20 -5.89
CA VAL A 118 2.46 3.71 -7.27
C VAL A 118 3.71 2.87 -7.49
N VAL A 119 4.87 3.32 -7.01
CA VAL A 119 6.12 2.55 -7.07
C VAL A 119 6.00 1.23 -6.31
N GLY A 120 5.34 1.21 -5.15
CA GLY A 120 5.09 0.00 -4.36
C GLY A 120 4.18 -0.98 -5.09
N SER A 121 3.08 -0.51 -5.66
CA SER A 121 2.20 -1.35 -6.49
C SER A 121 2.95 -1.88 -7.73
N LEU A 122 3.75 -1.04 -8.40
CA LEU A 122 4.57 -1.48 -9.54
C LEU A 122 5.63 -2.50 -9.11
N PHE A 123 6.24 -2.34 -7.93
CA PHE A 123 7.18 -3.32 -7.37
C PHE A 123 6.48 -4.67 -7.13
N GLY A 124 5.28 -4.67 -6.56
CA GLY A 124 4.45 -5.87 -6.42
C GLY A 124 4.18 -6.55 -7.77
N TYR A 125 3.84 -5.76 -8.79
CA TYR A 125 3.51 -6.26 -10.13
C TYR A 125 4.73 -6.78 -10.92
N PHE A 126 5.83 -6.04 -10.96
CA PHE A 126 6.98 -6.35 -11.81
C PHE A 126 8.04 -7.21 -11.14
N VAL A 127 8.13 -7.18 -9.81
CA VAL A 127 9.11 -7.97 -9.07
C VAL A 127 8.40 -9.17 -8.45
N VAL A 128 7.41 -8.94 -7.60
CA VAL A 128 6.88 -10.01 -6.74
C VAL A 128 6.06 -11.04 -7.53
N PHE A 129 5.20 -10.61 -8.45
CA PHE A 129 4.42 -11.54 -9.29
C PHE A 129 5.27 -12.52 -10.10
N PRO A 130 6.24 -12.12 -10.94
CA PRO A 130 6.97 -13.08 -11.77
C PRO A 130 7.77 -14.09 -10.93
N TYR A 131 8.39 -13.67 -9.83
CA TYR A 131 9.10 -14.60 -8.95
C TYR A 131 8.12 -15.54 -8.22
N GLY A 132 6.97 -15.02 -7.77
CA GLY A 132 5.95 -15.82 -7.10
C GLY A 132 5.33 -16.87 -8.01
N PHE A 133 4.92 -16.48 -9.23
CA PHE A 133 4.34 -17.42 -10.19
C PHE A 133 5.36 -18.43 -10.70
N LYS A 134 6.62 -18.03 -10.91
CA LYS A 134 7.69 -18.97 -11.28
C LYS A 134 7.92 -20.01 -10.19
N PHE A 135 7.84 -19.61 -8.91
CA PHE A 135 7.92 -20.54 -7.80
C PHE A 135 6.75 -21.55 -7.82
N PHE A 136 5.51 -21.07 -7.97
CA PHE A 136 4.33 -21.97 -8.01
C PHE A 136 4.33 -22.91 -9.23
N ILE A 137 4.65 -22.39 -10.42
CA ILE A 137 4.69 -23.19 -11.65
C ILE A 137 5.86 -24.17 -11.63
N GLY A 138 6.94 -23.88 -10.88
CA GLY A 138 8.05 -24.81 -10.67
C GLY A 138 7.67 -26.12 -9.97
N PHE A 139 6.48 -26.22 -9.37
CA PHE A 139 5.96 -27.47 -8.81
C PHE A 139 5.13 -28.29 -9.81
N ALA A 140 4.81 -27.74 -10.99
CA ALA A 140 4.13 -28.50 -12.03
C ALA A 140 5.07 -29.58 -12.58
N THR A 141 4.55 -30.78 -12.78
CA THR A 141 5.25 -31.91 -13.39
C THR A 141 4.48 -32.38 -14.62
N GLU A 142 5.04 -33.31 -15.42
CA GLU A 142 4.35 -33.84 -16.61
C GLU A 142 2.96 -34.43 -16.27
N ASP A 143 2.80 -34.99 -15.08
CA ASP A 143 1.54 -35.56 -14.58
C ASP A 143 0.63 -34.54 -13.85
N ILE A 144 1.16 -33.37 -13.45
CA ILE A 144 0.45 -32.38 -12.62
C ILE A 144 0.52 -31.00 -13.29
N GLN A 145 -0.57 -30.64 -13.96
CA GLN A 145 -0.72 -29.34 -14.60
C GLN A 145 -1.30 -28.27 -13.67
N ALA A 146 -0.73 -27.08 -13.69
CA ALA A 146 -1.26 -25.93 -12.98
C ALA A 146 -2.40 -25.29 -13.78
N LEU A 147 -3.62 -25.28 -13.21
CA LEU A 147 -4.81 -24.65 -13.78
C LEU A 147 -5.20 -23.44 -12.93
N PRO A 148 -4.63 -22.24 -13.19
CA PRO A 148 -4.94 -21.07 -12.39
C PRO A 148 -6.38 -20.61 -12.62
N SER A 149 -7.12 -20.45 -11.52
CA SER A 149 -8.43 -19.78 -11.54
C SER A 149 -8.26 -18.27 -11.56
N VAL A 150 -9.04 -17.62 -12.40
CA VAL A 150 -9.16 -16.16 -12.49
C VAL A 150 -9.45 -15.58 -11.11
N LYS A 151 -10.51 -16.01 -10.43
CA LYS A 151 -10.90 -15.49 -9.11
C LYS A 151 -9.75 -15.51 -8.10
N GLN A 152 -8.99 -16.61 -8.04
CA GLN A 152 -7.87 -16.75 -7.12
C GLN A 152 -6.75 -15.79 -7.49
N TYR A 153 -6.39 -15.77 -8.77
CA TYR A 153 -5.40 -14.86 -9.32
C TYR A 153 -5.73 -13.38 -9.02
N PHE A 154 -6.95 -12.92 -9.34
CA PHE A 154 -7.37 -11.54 -9.10
C PHE A 154 -7.40 -11.18 -7.62
N SER A 155 -7.90 -12.09 -6.78
CA SER A 155 -7.96 -11.85 -5.34
C SER A 155 -6.55 -11.73 -4.74
N PHE A 156 -5.62 -12.59 -5.17
CA PHE A 156 -4.21 -12.50 -4.79
C PHE A 156 -3.58 -11.21 -5.32
N ALA A 157 -3.71 -10.94 -6.62
CA ALA A 157 -3.11 -9.80 -7.28
C ALA A 157 -3.55 -8.46 -6.67
N ILE A 158 -4.85 -8.28 -6.46
CA ILE A 158 -5.40 -7.06 -5.87
C ILE A 158 -4.91 -6.86 -4.43
N ARG A 159 -5.01 -7.89 -3.59
CA ARG A 159 -4.53 -7.82 -2.20
C ARG A 159 -3.07 -7.44 -2.17
N LEU A 160 -2.28 -8.03 -3.07
CA LEU A 160 -0.85 -7.80 -3.11
C LEU A 160 -0.48 -6.39 -3.56
N LEU A 161 -1.05 -5.91 -4.67
CA LEU A 161 -0.74 -4.58 -5.20
C LEU A 161 -1.11 -3.47 -4.22
N LEU A 162 -2.26 -3.60 -3.54
CA LEU A 162 -2.67 -2.69 -2.49
C LEU A 162 -1.76 -2.79 -1.27
N ALA A 163 -1.42 -4.01 -0.84
CA ALA A 163 -0.57 -4.18 0.33
C ALA A 163 0.83 -3.61 0.12
N PHE A 164 1.46 -3.86 -1.03
CA PHE A 164 2.76 -3.25 -1.34
C PHE A 164 2.66 -1.75 -1.52
N GLY A 165 1.61 -1.23 -2.16
CA GLY A 165 1.37 0.22 -2.20
C GLY A 165 1.32 0.83 -0.80
N LEU A 166 0.56 0.22 0.12
CA LEU A 166 0.46 0.69 1.51
C LEU A 166 1.75 0.50 2.32
N VAL A 167 2.48 -0.60 2.13
CA VAL A 167 3.76 -0.82 2.82
C VAL A 167 4.80 0.21 2.37
N PHE A 168 4.79 0.59 1.10
CA PHE A 168 5.68 1.64 0.59
C PHE A 168 5.36 3.03 1.16
N GLU A 169 4.22 3.22 1.83
CA GLU A 169 3.94 4.45 2.59
C GLU A 169 4.67 4.50 3.95
N MET A 170 5.19 3.37 4.44
CA MET A 170 5.88 3.29 5.73
C MET A 170 7.00 4.34 5.91
N PRO A 171 7.89 4.59 4.92
CA PRO A 171 8.92 5.61 5.02
C PRO A 171 8.35 7.01 5.22
N VAL A 172 7.28 7.36 4.48
CA VAL A 172 6.64 8.68 4.55
C VAL A 172 5.94 8.84 5.89
N ALA A 173 5.20 7.82 6.33
CA ALA A 173 4.54 7.79 7.63
C ALA A 173 5.53 7.94 8.78
N VAL A 174 6.64 7.19 8.76
CA VAL A 174 7.69 7.27 9.79
C VAL A 174 8.35 8.65 9.79
N LEU A 175 8.70 9.19 8.63
CA LEU A 175 9.28 10.53 8.52
C LEU A 175 8.38 11.59 9.15
N PHE A 176 7.08 11.52 8.86
CA PHE A 176 6.09 12.40 9.46
C PHE A 176 6.03 12.23 10.99
N LEU A 177 5.91 11.00 11.48
CA LEU A 177 5.79 10.69 12.91
C LEU A 177 7.05 11.11 13.70
N THR A 178 8.24 10.97 13.10
CA THR A 178 9.48 11.47 13.68
C THR A 178 9.55 12.99 13.68
N LYS A 179 9.05 13.66 12.64
CA LYS A 179 9.03 15.13 12.57
C LYS A 179 8.19 15.73 13.70
N ILE A 180 7.00 15.17 13.95
CA ILE A 180 6.14 15.59 15.07
C ILE A 180 6.67 15.13 16.44
N GLY A 181 7.66 14.24 16.47
CA GLY A 181 8.29 13.76 17.71
C GLY A 181 7.56 12.61 18.39
N LEU A 182 6.60 11.96 17.71
CA LEU A 182 5.87 10.81 18.26
C LEU A 182 6.73 9.54 18.28
N ILE A 183 7.67 9.42 17.35
CA ILE A 183 8.54 8.24 17.22
C ILE A 183 10.00 8.68 17.06
N THR A 184 10.89 8.03 17.81
CA THR A 184 12.34 8.21 17.69
C THR A 184 13.01 7.02 16.98
N PRO A 185 14.16 7.24 16.29
CA PRO A 185 14.92 6.15 15.69
C PRO A 185 15.30 5.05 16.70
N GLU A 186 15.58 5.42 17.94
CA GLU A 186 15.91 4.51 19.05
C GLU A 186 14.71 3.63 19.42
N SER A 187 13.52 4.24 19.48
CA SER A 187 12.26 3.51 19.72
C SER A 187 12.02 2.50 18.61
N MET A 188 12.16 2.89 17.34
CA MET A 188 11.99 1.96 16.22
C MET A 188 12.97 0.78 16.28
N LYS A 189 14.25 1.04 16.60
CA LYS A 189 15.23 -0.03 16.79
C LYS A 189 14.86 -1.00 17.91
N LYS A 190 14.31 -0.49 19.02
CA LYS A 190 13.83 -1.32 20.13
C LYS A 190 12.69 -2.26 19.71
N TYR A 191 11.78 -1.78 18.85
CA TYR A 191 10.64 -2.55 18.34
C TYR A 191 10.91 -3.32 17.05
N ARG A 192 12.16 -3.35 16.56
CA ARG A 192 12.58 -4.02 15.33
C ARG A 192 12.10 -5.48 15.23
N LYS A 193 12.22 -6.25 16.32
CA LYS A 193 11.76 -7.65 16.37
C LYS A 193 10.26 -7.80 16.11
N PHE A 194 9.46 -6.84 16.56
CA PHE A 194 8.02 -6.83 16.33
C PHE A 194 7.67 -6.41 14.90
N ALA A 195 8.44 -5.48 14.32
CA ALA A 195 8.29 -5.12 12.92
C ALA A 195 8.62 -6.29 11.99
N ILE A 196 9.67 -7.06 12.29
CA ILE A 196 10.02 -8.28 11.54
C ILE A 196 8.87 -9.30 11.66
N LEU A 197 8.41 -9.60 12.89
CA LEU A 197 7.29 -10.51 13.09
C LEU A 197 6.03 -10.05 12.36
N GLY A 198 5.68 -8.76 12.45
CA GLY A 198 4.55 -8.17 11.75
C GLY A 198 4.68 -8.27 10.22
N SER A 199 5.90 -8.16 9.68
CA SER A 199 6.17 -8.35 8.25
C SER A 199 5.90 -9.78 7.79
N PHE A 200 6.27 -10.78 8.61
CA PHE A 200 5.95 -12.18 8.35
C PHE A 200 4.47 -12.50 8.47
N VAL A 201 3.78 -11.92 9.46
CA VAL A 201 2.32 -12.07 9.63
C VAL A 201 1.58 -11.44 8.46
N LEU A 202 1.96 -10.22 8.06
CA LEU A 202 1.37 -9.55 6.91
C LEU A 202 1.59 -10.35 5.63
N SER A 203 2.81 -10.86 5.42
CA SER A 203 3.12 -11.72 4.28
C SER A 203 2.25 -12.99 4.27
N ALA A 204 2.10 -13.66 5.42
CA ALA A 204 1.26 -14.86 5.53
C ALA A 204 -0.23 -14.63 5.25
N ILE A 205 -0.74 -13.41 5.48
CA ILE A 205 -2.13 -13.04 5.14
C ILE A 205 -2.29 -12.79 3.63
N LEU A 206 -1.23 -12.30 2.99
CA LEU A 206 -1.23 -11.89 1.58
C LEU A 206 -0.86 -13.03 0.63
N THR A 207 0.03 -13.92 1.05
CA THR A 207 0.42 -15.10 0.30
C THR A 207 -0.44 -16.30 0.64
N PRO A 208 -0.50 -17.30 -0.27
CA PRO A 208 -0.81 -18.65 0.15
C PRO A 208 0.11 -19.10 1.31
N PRO A 209 -0.29 -20.14 2.06
CA PRO A 209 0.48 -20.64 3.21
C PRO A 209 1.70 -21.45 2.74
N ASP A 210 2.65 -20.77 2.09
CA ASP A 210 3.93 -21.33 1.66
C ASP A 210 5.10 -20.43 2.12
N VAL A 211 6.20 -21.07 2.54
CA VAL A 211 7.32 -20.39 3.18
C VAL A 211 8.12 -19.53 2.19
N ALA A 212 8.24 -19.96 0.94
CA ALA A 212 9.10 -19.29 -0.02
C ALA A 212 8.52 -17.95 -0.47
N THR A 213 7.25 -17.91 -0.88
CA THR A 213 6.60 -16.64 -1.26
C THR A 213 6.40 -15.75 -0.05
N GLN A 214 6.15 -16.32 1.14
CA GLN A 214 6.09 -15.55 2.39
C GLN A 214 7.42 -14.84 2.67
N LEU A 215 8.57 -15.53 2.55
CA LEU A 215 9.89 -14.92 2.73
C LEU A 215 10.17 -13.87 1.66
N MET A 216 9.84 -14.17 0.40
CA MET A 216 10.00 -13.26 -0.72
C MET A 216 9.21 -11.95 -0.54
N MET A 217 8.06 -12.00 0.13
CA MET A 217 7.29 -10.81 0.49
C MET A 217 7.79 -10.12 1.75
N ALA A 218 8.16 -10.88 2.78
CA ALA A 218 8.60 -10.31 4.06
C ALA A 218 9.89 -9.50 3.91
N LEU A 219 10.82 -9.95 3.06
CA LEU A 219 12.13 -9.31 2.86
C LEU A 219 12.02 -7.84 2.39
N PRO A 220 11.27 -7.50 1.33
CA PRO A 220 11.02 -6.12 0.95
C PRO A 220 10.39 -5.27 2.06
N ILE A 221 9.41 -5.82 2.80
CA ILE A 221 8.73 -5.11 3.89
C ILE A 221 9.73 -4.75 5.00
N ILE A 222 10.56 -5.71 5.42
CA ILE A 222 11.61 -5.52 6.42
C ILE A 222 12.64 -4.49 5.93
N THR A 223 13.02 -4.56 4.65
CA THR A 223 13.97 -3.62 4.04
C THR A 223 13.44 -2.19 4.07
N LEU A 224 12.16 -1.99 3.75
CA LEU A 224 11.50 -0.68 3.83
C LEU A 224 11.43 -0.17 5.26
N TYR A 225 11.21 -1.05 6.23
CA TYR A 225 11.25 -0.68 7.64
C TYR A 225 12.65 -0.18 8.07
N GLU A 226 13.72 -0.86 7.65
CA GLU A 226 15.09 -0.40 7.91
C GLU A 226 15.40 0.94 7.23
N LEU A 227 14.98 1.09 5.98
CA LEU A 227 15.11 2.36 5.26
C LEU A 227 14.39 3.48 6.01
N SER A 228 13.20 3.20 6.55
CA SER A 228 12.44 4.15 7.36
C SER A 228 13.18 4.57 8.63
N ILE A 229 13.87 3.64 9.32
CA ILE A 229 14.72 3.95 10.49
C ILE A 229 15.88 4.88 10.09
N LEU A 230 16.53 4.61 8.95
CA LEU A 230 17.64 5.41 8.46
C LEU A 230 17.21 6.85 8.14
N LEU A 231 16.08 7.00 7.45
CA LEU A 231 15.47 8.30 7.12
C LEU A 231 15.07 9.07 8.39
N SER A 232 14.44 8.39 9.35
CA SER A 232 14.09 8.93 10.66
C SER A 232 15.32 9.48 11.39
N ARG A 233 16.45 8.77 11.37
CA ARG A 233 17.71 9.20 12.01
C ARG A 233 18.25 10.51 11.43
N GLY A 234 18.12 10.72 10.13
CA GLY A 234 18.52 11.96 9.47
C GLY A 234 17.70 13.16 9.96
N VAL A 235 16.38 13.02 10.02
CA VAL A 235 15.46 14.07 10.49
C VAL A 235 15.66 14.36 11.99
N TYR A 236 15.79 13.31 12.80
CA TYR A 236 15.95 13.44 14.25
C TYR A 236 17.24 14.18 14.64
N ARG A 237 18.35 13.92 13.95
CA ARG A 237 19.63 14.64 14.15
C ARG A 237 19.53 16.13 13.81
N LYS A 238 18.83 16.48 12.73
CA LYS A 238 18.64 17.88 12.33
C LYS A 238 17.84 18.63 13.40
N LYS A 239 16.77 18.02 13.91
CA LYS A 239 15.93 18.58 14.98
C LYS A 239 16.72 18.83 16.27
N GLN A 240 17.55 17.89 16.72
CA GLN A 240 18.41 18.09 17.91
C GLN A 240 19.41 19.24 17.73
N LYS A 241 19.99 19.38 16.54
CA LYS A 241 20.94 20.46 16.22
C LYS A 241 20.26 21.83 16.24
N ASP A 242 19.06 21.93 15.67
CA ASP A 242 18.27 23.17 15.66
C ASP A 242 17.80 23.56 17.08
N SER A 243 17.44 22.58 17.92
CA SER A 243 17.10 22.81 19.34
C SER A 243 18.29 23.26 20.20
N HIS A 244 19.50 22.76 19.93
CA HIS A 244 20.71 23.23 20.62
C HIS A 244 21.16 24.63 20.15
N ALA A 245 20.98 24.98 18.88
CA ALA A 245 21.33 26.31 18.36
C ALA A 245 20.34 27.41 18.79
N ALA A 246 19.10 27.06 19.15
CA ALA A 246 18.11 28.02 19.66
C ALA A 246 18.19 28.24 21.19
N GLY A 247 19.01 27.46 21.90
CA GLY A 247 19.19 27.52 23.35
C GLY A 247 20.55 28.06 23.82
N SER A 248 21.40 28.51 22.90
CA SER A 248 22.70 29.17 23.12
C SER A 248 22.66 30.60 22.63
#